data_AF-W9KP08-F1
#
_entry.id   AF-W9KP08-F1
#
_cell.length_a   1.000
_cell.length_b   1.000
_cell.length_c   1.000
_cell.angle_alpha   90.00
_cell.angle_beta   90.00
_cell.angle_gamma   90.00
#
_symmetry.space_group_name_H-M   'P 1'
#
loop_
_entity.id
_entity.type
_entity.pdbx_description
1 polymer ?
#
loop_
_entity_poly.entity_id
_entity_poly.type
_entity_poly.pdbx_seq_one_letter_code
_entity_poly.pdbx_strand_id
1 'polypeptide(L)'
;MAGLYEFNDFIAYRINRATKRVKILVEWAADERTWEPEEVLQETAGKTLYEYWDSLGGREEAAGLSEFHVFRIVPKETSALGNCRKGQEDSSA
;
A
#
# COMPACT_ATOMS: atom_id res chain seq x y z
N MET A 1 -2.47 20.50 19.55
CA MET A 1 -3.04 19.17 19.79
C MET A 1 -3.44 18.61 18.43
N ALA A 2 -2.68 17.65 17.90
CA ALA A 2 -3.06 16.98 16.66
C ALA A 2 -4.20 16.03 17.01
N GLY A 3 -5.43 16.37 16.59
CA GLY A 3 -6.55 15.44 16.69
C GLY A 3 -6.18 14.20 15.88
N LEU A 4 -6.15 13.06 16.56
CA LEU A 4 -5.94 11.76 15.93
C LEU A 4 -7.19 11.51 15.08
N TYR A 5 -7.09 11.75 13.77
CA TYR A 5 -8.10 11.28 12.83
C TYR A 5 -7.99 9.77 12.76
N GLU A 6 -8.79 9.08 13.58
CA GLU A 6 -8.87 7.63 13.56
C GLU A 6 -9.68 7.21 12.33
N PHE A 7 -8.99 6.53 11.42
CA PHE A 7 -9.57 5.88 10.26
C PHE A 7 -10.55 4.79 10.73
N ASN A 8 -11.78 4.78 10.19
CA ASN A 8 -12.76 3.74 10.50
C ASN A 8 -12.81 2.67 9.42
N ASP A 9 -13.31 3.02 8.22
CA ASP A 9 -13.49 2.05 7.13
C ASP A 9 -13.55 2.71 5.73
N PHE A 10 -13.43 1.90 4.68
CA PHE A 10 -13.65 2.28 3.29
C PHE A 10 -15.09 1.94 2.86
N ILE A 11 -15.87 2.97 2.54
CA ILE A 11 -17.31 2.82 2.30
C ILE A 11 -17.62 2.57 0.82
N ALA A 12 -16.94 3.31 -0.06
CA ALA A 12 -17.22 3.29 -1.49
C ALA A 12 -16.01 3.72 -2.31
N TYR A 13 -16.04 3.46 -3.61
CA TYR A 13 -15.02 3.95 -4.54
C TYR A 13 -15.67 4.58 -5.78
N ARG A 14 -14.93 5.47 -6.43
CA ARG A 14 -15.29 6.05 -7.73
C ARG A 14 -14.07 6.10 -8.63
N ILE A 15 -14.30 5.82 -9.91
CA ILE A 15 -13.24 5.76 -10.92
C ILE A 15 -13.43 6.92 -11.88
N ASN A 16 -12.40 7.74 -12.04
CA ASN A 16 -12.33 8.68 -13.14
C ASN A 16 -11.64 8.02 -14.32
N ARG A 17 -12.41 7.56 -15.31
CA ARG A 17 -11.88 6.87 -16.50
C ARG A 17 -11.02 7.76 -17.40
N ALA A 18 -11.26 9.07 -17.41
CA ALA A 18 -10.48 10.01 -18.22
C ALA A 18 -9.04 10.17 -17.70
N THR A 19 -8.88 10.17 -16.37
CA THR A 19 -7.56 10.29 -15.73
C THR A 19 -7.02 8.98 -15.17
N LYS A 20 -7.81 7.90 -15.27
CA LYS A 20 -7.54 6.56 -14.72
C LYS A 20 -7.21 6.57 -13.23
N ARG A 21 -7.74 7.54 -12.50
CA ARG A 21 -7.56 7.69 -11.06
C ARG A 21 -8.76 7.16 -10.30
N VAL A 22 -8.49 6.50 -9.18
CA VAL A 22 -9.51 6.04 -8.24
C VAL A 22 -9.54 6.96 -7.02
N LYS A 23 -10.74 7.28 -6.55
CA LYS A 23 -10.96 7.93 -5.26
C LYS A 23 -11.83 7.02 -4.40
N ILE A 24 -11.56 7.00 -3.11
CA ILE A 24 -12.25 6.14 -2.15
C ILE A 24 -12.89 7.04 -1.10
N LEU A 25 -14.11 6.72 -0.75
CA LEU A 25 -14.84 7.37 0.33
C LEU A 25 -14.41 6.73 1.63
N VAL A 26 -13.71 7.51 2.44
CA VAL A 26 -13.24 7.11 3.77
C VAL A 26 -14.23 7.61 4.80
N GLU A 27 -14.57 6.74 5.75
CA GLU A 27 -15.26 7.14 6.97
C GLU A 27 -14.26 7.31 8.11
N TRP A 28 -14.35 8.44 8.80
CA TRP A 28 -13.55 8.80 9.95
C TRP A 28 -14.36 8.66 11.24
N ALA A 29 -13.69 8.51 12.38
CA ALA A 29 -14.33 8.28 13.70
C ALA A 29 -15.35 9.34 14.16
N ALA A 30 -15.44 10.50 13.50
CA ALA A 30 -16.41 11.56 13.78
C ALA A 30 -17.62 11.58 12.82
N ASP A 31 -17.94 10.44 12.19
CA ASP A 31 -18.93 10.32 11.10
C ASP A 31 -18.65 11.25 9.89
N GLU A 32 -17.44 11.78 9.81
CA GLU A 32 -16.99 12.57 8.68
C GLU A 32 -16.63 11.63 7.54
N ARG A 33 -17.07 11.98 6.32
CA ARG A 33 -16.77 11.20 5.12
C ARG A 33 -16.11 12.07 4.06
N THR A 34 -14.90 11.70 3.67
CA THR A 34 -14.14 12.43 2.65
C THR A 34 -13.74 11.52 1.50
N TRP A 35 -13.65 12.13 0.31
CA TRP A 35 -13.20 11.43 -0.90
C TRP A 35 -11.69 11.59 -1.05
N GLU A 36 -10.94 10.61 -0.58
CA GLU A 36 -9.50 10.59 -0.67
C GLU A 36 -9.02 9.90 -1.95
N PRO A 37 -7.94 10.37 -2.58
CA PRO A 37 -7.35 9.69 -3.72
C PRO A 37 -6.65 8.40 -3.26
N GLU A 38 -6.72 7.36 -4.10
CA GLU A 38 -6.07 6.05 -3.83
C GLU A 38 -4.57 6.21 -3.50
N GLU A 39 -3.90 7.19 -4.12
CA GLU A 39 -2.48 7.49 -3.90
C GLU A 39 -2.14 7.82 -2.44
N VAL A 40 -2.95 8.66 -1.79
CA VAL A 40 -2.76 9.07 -0.39
C VAL A 40 -3.08 7.90 0.55
N LEU A 41 -4.08 7.09 0.18
CA LEU A 41 -4.49 5.93 0.98
C LEU A 41 -3.49 4.78 0.91
N GLN A 42 -2.79 4.61 -0.22
CA GLN A 42 -1.70 3.65 -0.30
C GLN A 42 -0.53 4.01 0.63
N GLU A 43 -0.24 5.30 0.80
CA GLU A 43 0.84 5.76 1.69
C GLU A 43 0.46 5.67 3.17
N THR A 44 -0.77 6.04 3.51
CA THR A 44 -1.23 6.13 4.90
C THR A 44 -1.80 4.82 5.43
N ALA A 45 -2.56 4.09 4.61
CA ALA A 45 -3.34 2.93 4.99
C ALA A 45 -3.29 1.81 3.93
N GLY A 46 -2.11 1.59 3.32
CA GLY A 46 -1.96 0.67 2.19
C GLY A 46 -2.38 -0.78 2.48
N LYS A 47 -2.17 -1.26 3.72
CA LYS A 47 -2.58 -2.62 4.12
C LYS A 47 -4.11 -2.77 4.12
N THR A 48 -4.82 -1.86 4.78
CA THR A 48 -6.28 -1.86 4.83
C THR A 48 -6.88 -1.67 3.44
N LEU A 49 -6.25 -0.83 2.61
CA LEU A 49 -6.69 -0.59 1.25
C LEU A 49 -6.58 -1.85 0.39
N TYR A 50 -5.51 -2.62 0.58
CA TYR A 50 -5.34 -3.91 -0.08
C TYR A 50 -6.44 -4.91 0.33
N GLU A 51 -6.71 -5.04 1.63
CA GLU A 51 -7.78 -5.91 2.15
C GLU A 51 -9.16 -5.51 1.62
N TYR A 52 -9.44 -4.21 1.52
CA TYR A 52 -10.67 -3.70 0.92
C TYR A 52 -10.83 -4.13 -0.53
N TRP A 53 -9.79 -3.96 -1.35
CA TRP A 53 -9.84 -4.39 -2.75
C TRP A 53 -9.96 -5.91 -2.87
N ASP A 54 -9.24 -6.67 -2.06
CA ASP A 54 -9.32 -8.14 -2.03
C ASP A 54 -10.74 -8.62 -1.74
N SER A 55 -11.45 -7.96 -0.81
CA SER A 55 -12.87 -8.26 -0.51
C SER A 55 -13.82 -8.05 -1.70
N LEU A 56 -13.43 -7.20 -2.66
CA LEU A 56 -14.19 -6.91 -3.89
C LEU A 56 -13.76 -7.79 -5.08
N GLY A 57 -12.96 -8.84 -4.86
CA GLY A 57 -12.38 -9.68 -5.91
C GLY A 57 -11.10 -9.11 -6.52
N GLY A 58 -10.51 -8.10 -5.88
CA GLY A 58 -9.29 -7.43 -6.30
C GLY A 58 -9.53 -6.09 -6.98
N ARG A 59 -8.47 -5.27 -7.04
CA ARG A 59 -8.50 -3.94 -7.67
C ARG A 59 -8.85 -4.02 -9.15
N GLU A 60 -8.31 -5.00 -9.87
CA GLU A 60 -8.53 -5.14 -11.32
C GLU A 60 -10.02 -5.38 -11.64
N GLU A 61 -10.68 -6.25 -10.88
CA GLU A 61 -12.08 -6.59 -11.08
C GLU A 61 -12.99 -5.43 -10.68
N ALA A 62 -12.70 -4.80 -9.53
CA ALA A 62 -13.50 -3.68 -9.02
C ALA A 62 -13.31 -2.38 -9.81
N ALA A 63 -12.08 -2.05 -10.21
CA ALA A 63 -11.75 -0.82 -10.92
C ALA A 63 -11.85 -0.96 -12.45
N GLY A 64 -11.68 -2.16 -12.99
CA GLY A 64 -11.62 -2.40 -14.44
C GLY A 64 -10.52 -1.59 -15.13
N LEU A 65 -9.43 -1.31 -14.42
CA LEU A 65 -8.27 -0.58 -14.92
C LEU A 65 -7.10 -1.57 -15.08
N SER A 66 -6.55 -1.67 -16.29
CA SER A 66 -5.35 -2.47 -16.58
C SER A 66 -4.04 -1.73 -16.28
N GLU A 67 -4.12 -0.44 -15.90
CA GLU A 67 -2.95 0.39 -15.60
C GLU A 67 -2.73 0.50 -14.09
N PHE A 68 -1.47 0.28 -13.71
CA PHE A 68 -0.99 0.38 -12.34
C PHE A 68 -0.14 1.63 -12.16
N HIS A 69 -0.48 2.41 -11.14
CA HIS A 69 0.37 3.50 -10.68
C HIS A 69 1.27 2.96 -9.57
N VAL A 70 2.57 2.82 -9.87
CA VAL A 70 3.57 2.48 -8.87
C VAL A 70 3.97 3.77 -8.15
N PHE A 71 3.51 3.96 -6.91
CA PHE A 71 3.81 5.17 -6.14
C PHE A 71 5.19 5.11 -5.47
N ARG A 72 5.59 3.92 -4.97
CA ARG A 72 6.88 3.73 -4.32
C ARG A 72 7.42 2.31 -4.53
N ILE A 73 8.69 2.21 -4.92
CA ILE A 73 9.45 0.95 -4.94
C ILE A 73 10.29 0.92 -3.66
N VAL A 74 10.07 -0.08 -2.81
CA VAL A 74 10.86 -0.28 -1.59
C VAL A 74 12.00 -1.25 -1.89
N PRO A 75 13.26 -0.93 -1.53
CA PRO A 75 14.36 -1.87 -1.70
C PRO A 75 14.06 -3.13 -0.86
N LYS A 76 14.35 -4.31 -1.43
CA LYS A 76 14.34 -5.54 -0.65
C LYS A 76 15.33 -5.38 0.49
N GLU A 77 14.91 -5.61 1.72
CA GLU A 77 15.84 -5.78 2.83
C GLU A 77 16.76 -6.95 2.49
N THR A 78 18.02 -6.65 2.15
CA THR A 78 19.06 -7.65 2.03
C THR A 78 19.22 -8.23 3.43
N SER A 79 18.63 -9.40 3.66
CA SER A 79 18.77 -10.14 4.91
C SER A 79 20.26 -10.33 5.14
N ALA A 80 20.83 -9.55 6.06
CA ALA A 80 22.23 -9.64 6.44
C ALA A 80 22.44 -10.88 7.32
N LEU A 81 22.24 -12.07 6.74
CA LEU A 81 22.62 -13.34 7.35
C LEU A 81 23.23 -14.24 6.27
N GLY A 82 24.55 -14.20 6.22
CA GLY A 82 25.39 -15.04 5.39
C GLY A 82 26.85 -14.80 5.76
N ASN A 83 27.23 -15.21 6.98
CA ASN A 83 28.59 -15.15 7.47
C ASN A 83 29.51 -16.01 6.57
N CYS A 84 30.10 -15.41 5.53
CA CYS A 84 31.21 -16.03 4.80
C CYS A 84 32.46 -15.96 5.69
N ARG A 85 32.69 -17.00 6.49
CA ARG A 85 34.00 -17.25 7.12
C ARG A 85 35.01 -17.44 5.98
N LYS A 86 35.91 -16.46 5.77
CA LYS A 86 37.13 -16.69 4.97
C LYS A 86 37.92 -17.81 5.64
N GLY A 87 38.22 -18.86 4.89
CA GLY A 87 39.07 -19.95 5.35
C GLY A 87 40.44 -19.42 5.77
N GLN A 88 40.97 -19.97 6.87
CA GLN A 88 42.40 -19.93 7.16
C GLN A 88 43.10 -20.80 6.11
N GLU A 89 44.04 -20.20 5.38
CA GLU A 89 45.06 -20.95 4.66
C GLU A 89 46.14 -21.35 5.68
N ASP A 90 46.07 -22.59 6.13
CA ASP A 90 47.14 -23.24 6.88
C ASP A 90 48.30 -23.53 5.91
N SER A 91 49.23 -22.58 5.77
CA SER A 91 50.53 -22.85 5.15
C SER A 91 51.49 -23.36 6.22
N SER A 92 51.59 -24.69 6.31
CA SER A 92 52.77 -25.38 6.82
C SER A 92 53.79 -25.49 5.69
N ALA A 93 54.96 -24.87 5.85
CA ALA A 93 56.24 -25.30 5.29
C ALA A 93 57.38 -24.60 6.04
#